data_AF-A0A149RU16-F1
#
_entry.id   AF-A0A149RU16-F1
#
_cell.length_a   1.000
_cell.length_b   1.000
_cell.length_c   1.000
_cell.angle_alpha   90.00
_cell.angle_beta   90.00
_cell.angle_gamma   90.00
#
_symmetry.space_group_name_H-M   'P 1'
#
loop_
_entity.id
_entity.type
_entity.pdbx_description
1 polymer ?
#
loop_
_entity_poly.entity_id
_entity_poly.type
_entity_poly.pdbx_seq_one_letter_code
_entity_poly.pdbx_strand_id
1 'polypeptide(L)'
;MPLFSADPTEAAFARSRAGDLAGAEEDFRNILAREPGQPDALHGMACLARARGLDAMAIALVGRALQKNGISPDRKARMHITLGLALIAQEHAEAGRAALSVAVILQPSDPRAHAALGEAFERLGRRDEARAALEKAAVLSADDSFVRTRLGGLFLEDGLSGQAVGQFRKVVNRRPQDGGALANLGAALFACNAFDEAAAVLSQACERGARTAETLNSLGLVEMALGDLRAACETLREALQLRSSDGRIANSLGTVLMEIGRLEEAEALFGAIVMRESGEEADRARFNRATILLGQGRFAEGWRDFESRRSLLRLVSDVPQWDGSAGEEPVAVVGEQGLGDEVQFLRFLTQAAMRRPLRLRFRAAALAALMPELDQGRILPAEGPVAAEVSLLSLPAVLGMDDVPSVRPYLTVPEQVEARRIGVCWSGNPSYRFDRRRSVPVECLEVLRQVSGVRFVALQRGEVPDWLERVPLETPVDLAREVGRCALVISVDTLVAHVAGSLGRPLWLLNREGGDWRWKDVDWYGDVRQFRPPFRAAVAAGWEAVLREVAEALSSRVW
;
A
#
# COMPACT_ATOMS: atom_id res chain seq x y z
N MET A 1 22.59 61.82 -27.73
CA MET A 1 21.96 60.60 -27.20
C MET A 1 23.05 59.71 -26.62
N PRO A 2 23.12 59.51 -25.29
CA PRO A 2 24.01 58.49 -24.76
C PRO A 2 23.36 57.11 -24.96
N LEU A 3 24.07 56.23 -25.64
CA LEU A 3 23.80 54.79 -25.63
C LEU A 3 23.83 54.32 -24.17
N PHE A 4 22.74 53.77 -23.66
CA PHE A 4 22.73 53.10 -22.36
C PHE A 4 23.79 51.99 -22.39
N SER A 5 24.90 52.20 -21.68
CA SER A 5 25.85 51.15 -21.36
C SER A 5 25.09 50.08 -20.58
N ALA A 6 24.80 48.94 -21.20
CA ALA A 6 24.20 47.80 -20.52
C ALA A 6 25.04 47.41 -19.30
N ASP A 7 24.40 47.13 -18.16
CA ASP A 7 25.10 46.71 -16.94
C ASP A 7 25.90 45.43 -17.26
N PRO A 8 27.24 45.45 -17.11
CA PRO A 8 28.08 44.31 -17.47
C PRO A 8 27.74 43.04 -16.69
N THR A 9 27.16 43.17 -15.48
CA THR A 9 26.67 42.00 -14.74
C THR A 9 25.39 41.42 -15.31
N GLU A 10 24.46 42.25 -15.79
CA GLU A 10 23.24 41.77 -16.44
C GLU A 10 23.55 41.00 -17.72
N ALA A 11 24.52 41.48 -18.50
CA ALA A 11 25.01 40.78 -19.70
C ALA A 11 25.64 39.42 -19.35
N ALA A 12 26.48 39.35 -18.32
CA ALA A 12 27.08 38.11 -17.84
C ALA A 12 26.01 37.09 -17.36
N PHE A 13 25.01 37.55 -16.61
CA PHE A 13 23.88 36.70 -16.22
C PHE A 13 23.01 36.27 -17.41
N ALA A 14 22.83 37.12 -18.43
CA ALA A 14 22.11 36.75 -19.64
C ALA A 14 22.83 35.65 -20.42
N ARG A 15 24.16 35.75 -20.55
CA ARG A 15 25.01 34.73 -21.15
C ARG A 15 24.94 33.41 -20.38
N SER A 16 24.96 33.47 -19.05
CA SER A 16 24.76 32.28 -18.20
C SER A 16 23.39 31.63 -18.42
N ARG A 17 22.31 32.42 -18.51
CA ARG A 17 20.96 31.90 -18.82
C ARG A 17 20.86 31.28 -20.22
N ALA A 18 21.68 31.73 -21.16
CA ALA A 18 21.78 31.17 -22.50
C ALA A 18 22.61 29.87 -22.57
N GLY A 19 23.20 29.43 -21.45
CA GLY A 19 23.97 28.18 -21.35
C GLY A 19 25.48 28.34 -21.61
N ASP A 20 25.95 29.53 -21.98
CA ASP A 20 27.38 29.81 -22.11
C ASP A 20 28.00 30.12 -20.73
N LEU A 21 28.22 29.06 -19.96
CA LEU A 21 28.77 29.16 -18.61
C LEU A 21 30.24 29.61 -18.60
N ALA A 22 31.00 29.26 -19.63
CA ALA A 22 32.42 29.60 -19.73
C ALA A 22 32.60 31.10 -20.01
N GLY A 23 31.86 31.63 -20.99
CA GLY A 23 31.89 33.06 -21.30
C GLY A 23 31.28 33.92 -20.19
N ALA A 24 30.24 33.44 -19.49
CA ALA A 24 29.70 34.13 -18.33
C ALA A 24 30.72 34.20 -17.18
N GLU A 25 31.47 33.12 -16.95
CA GLU A 25 32.52 33.10 -15.94
C GLU A 25 33.65 34.08 -16.25
N GLU A 26 34.06 34.16 -17.52
CA GLU A 26 35.06 35.14 -17.96
C GLU A 26 34.58 36.58 -17.74
N ASP A 27 33.33 36.88 -18.08
CA ASP A 27 32.73 38.19 -17.84
C ASP A 27 32.73 38.54 -16.35
N PHE A 28 32.30 37.61 -15.48
CA PHE A 28 32.32 37.83 -14.03
C PHE A 28 33.74 38.02 -13.49
N ARG A 29 34.73 37.26 -13.97
CA ARG A 29 36.14 37.47 -13.58
C ARG A 29 36.66 38.84 -14.01
N ASN A 30 36.31 39.29 -15.22
CA ASN A 30 36.71 40.61 -15.72
C ASN A 30 36.10 41.75 -14.90
N ILE A 31 34.85 41.59 -14.46
CA ILE A 31 34.19 42.53 -13.56
C ILE A 31 34.90 42.55 -12.19
N LEU A 32 35.19 41.38 -11.63
CA LEU A 32 35.89 41.26 -10.35
C LEU A 32 37.36 41.73 -10.41
N ALA A 33 38.01 41.67 -11.57
CA ALA A 33 39.35 42.23 -11.74
C ALA A 33 39.36 43.76 -11.64
N ARG A 34 38.29 44.43 -12.09
CA ARG A 34 38.12 45.89 -12.00
C ARG A 34 37.54 46.32 -10.65
N GLU A 35 36.61 45.53 -10.13
CA GLU A 35 35.94 45.77 -8.85
C GLU A 35 35.85 44.45 -8.03
N PRO A 36 36.88 44.13 -7.23
CA PRO A 36 36.97 42.85 -6.49
C PRO A 36 35.86 42.56 -5.50
N GLY A 37 35.05 43.57 -5.18
CA GLY A 37 33.93 43.50 -4.24
C GLY A 37 32.56 43.64 -4.89
N GLN A 38 32.46 43.61 -6.23
CA GLN A 38 31.20 43.80 -6.93
C GLN A 38 30.21 42.66 -6.54
N PRO A 39 29.08 42.97 -5.89
CA PRO A 39 28.24 41.95 -5.24
C PRO A 39 27.54 41.01 -6.23
N ASP A 40 27.08 41.51 -7.37
CA ASP A 40 26.35 40.74 -8.38
C ASP A 40 27.29 39.79 -9.17
N ALA A 41 28.54 40.18 -9.40
CA ALA A 41 29.57 39.32 -9.99
C ALA A 41 30.06 38.24 -9.02
N LEU A 42 30.20 38.57 -7.73
CA LEU A 42 30.44 37.56 -6.68
C LEU A 42 29.28 36.56 -6.60
N HIS A 43 28.03 37.04 -6.67
CA HIS A 43 26.85 36.17 -6.70
C HIS A 43 26.80 35.30 -7.96
N GLY A 44 27.12 35.87 -9.14
CA GLY A 44 27.21 35.13 -10.40
C GLY A 44 28.25 34.01 -10.36
N MET A 45 29.46 34.29 -9.84
CA MET A 45 30.48 33.27 -9.61
C MET A 45 30.02 32.21 -8.61
N ALA A 46 29.24 32.57 -7.58
CA ALA A 46 28.68 31.60 -6.66
C ALA A 46 27.63 30.70 -7.30
N CYS A 47 26.77 31.23 -8.18
CA CYS A 47 25.83 30.42 -8.96
C CYS A 47 26.56 29.40 -9.85
N LEU A 48 27.65 29.82 -10.52
CA LEU A 48 28.49 28.92 -11.32
C LEU A 48 29.21 27.88 -10.46
N ALA A 49 29.69 28.27 -9.28
CA ALA A 49 30.30 27.35 -8.31
C ALA A 49 29.31 26.25 -7.89
N ARG A 50 28.07 26.63 -7.54
CA ARG A 50 27.00 25.67 -7.22
C ARG A 50 26.66 24.75 -8.39
N ALA A 51 26.57 25.29 -9.60
CA ALA A 51 26.32 24.48 -10.79
C ALA A 51 27.41 23.42 -11.04
N ARG A 52 28.60 23.60 -10.46
CA ARG A 52 29.74 22.66 -10.50
C ARG A 52 29.90 21.82 -9.23
N GLY A 53 28.98 21.91 -8.27
CA GLY A 53 29.07 21.22 -6.98
C GLY A 53 30.13 21.79 -6.02
N LEU A 54 30.65 22.99 -6.27
CA LEU A 54 31.63 23.67 -5.43
C LEU A 54 30.92 24.52 -4.36
N ASP A 55 30.06 23.91 -3.56
CA ASP A 55 29.16 24.64 -2.65
C ASP A 55 29.90 25.39 -1.53
N ALA A 56 31.03 24.90 -1.03
CA ALA A 56 31.87 25.63 -0.08
C ALA A 56 32.39 26.96 -0.66
N MET A 57 32.78 26.95 -1.94
CA MET A 57 33.20 28.15 -2.66
C MET A 57 32.01 29.09 -2.88
N ALA A 58 30.83 28.56 -3.21
CA ALA A 58 29.63 29.35 -3.34
C ALA A 58 29.26 30.08 -2.03
N ILE A 59 29.32 29.39 -0.88
CA ILE A 59 29.08 29.99 0.44
C ILE A 59 30.04 31.16 0.68
N ALA A 60 31.34 30.97 0.43
CA ALA A 60 32.35 32.02 0.62
C ALA A 60 32.10 33.24 -0.29
N LEU A 61 31.80 33.00 -1.56
CA LEU A 61 31.53 34.04 -2.55
C LEU A 61 30.25 34.84 -2.21
N VAL A 62 29.16 34.17 -1.85
CA VAL A 62 27.92 34.86 -1.44
C VAL A 62 28.12 35.59 -0.12
N GLY A 63 28.83 35.01 0.84
CA GLY A 63 29.15 35.67 2.11
C GLY A 63 29.89 37.00 1.90
N ARG A 64 30.86 37.02 0.98
CA ARG A 64 31.56 38.25 0.56
C ARG A 64 30.65 39.25 -0.14
N ALA A 65 29.72 38.78 -0.99
CA ALA A 65 28.75 39.63 -1.65
C ALA A 65 27.84 40.33 -0.62
N LEU A 66 27.29 39.57 0.34
CA LEU A 66 26.36 40.07 1.35
C LEU A 66 26.96 41.07 2.34
N GLN A 67 28.29 41.13 2.47
CA GLN A 67 28.99 42.15 3.27
C GLN A 67 28.97 43.54 2.62
N LYS A 68 28.52 43.67 1.37
CA LYS A 68 28.50 44.96 0.67
C LYS A 68 27.24 45.77 0.99
N ASN A 69 27.43 47.07 1.17
CA ASN A 69 26.34 48.02 1.39
C ASN A 69 25.64 48.35 0.06
N GLY A 70 24.39 48.83 0.15
CA GLY A 70 23.65 49.31 -1.03
C GLY A 70 23.00 48.23 -1.90
N ILE A 71 23.05 46.95 -1.51
CA ILE A 71 22.34 45.88 -2.22
C ILE A 71 20.84 45.98 -1.94
N SER A 72 20.02 46.02 -3.00
CA SER A 72 18.55 46.05 -2.87
C SER A 72 18.00 44.77 -2.23
N PRO A 73 16.83 44.82 -1.57
CA PRO A 73 16.20 43.62 -0.98
C PRO A 73 16.03 42.46 -1.96
N ASP A 74 15.62 42.73 -3.20
CA ASP A 74 15.44 41.73 -4.26
C ASP A 74 16.77 41.03 -4.64
N ARG A 75 17.87 41.79 -4.79
CA ARG A 75 19.20 41.22 -5.06
C ARG A 75 19.69 40.39 -3.85
N LYS A 76 19.52 40.91 -2.63
CA LYS A 76 19.85 40.16 -1.40
C LYS A 76 19.05 38.87 -1.28
N ALA A 77 17.77 38.87 -1.65
CA ALA A 77 16.93 37.67 -1.63
C ALA A 77 17.51 36.57 -2.54
N ARG A 78 17.92 36.90 -3.77
CA ARG A 78 18.57 35.93 -4.69
C ARG A 78 19.89 35.38 -4.15
N MET A 79 20.68 36.22 -3.50
CA MET A 79 21.92 35.79 -2.83
C MET A 79 21.61 34.82 -1.69
N HIS A 80 20.63 35.14 -0.85
CA HIS A 80 20.19 34.26 0.23
C HIS A 80 19.61 32.93 -0.24
N ILE A 81 18.92 32.87 -1.39
CA ILE A 81 18.53 31.60 -2.05
C ILE A 81 19.77 30.76 -2.37
N THR A 82 20.78 31.38 -2.98
CA THR A 82 22.01 30.71 -3.40
C THR A 82 22.81 30.21 -2.20
N LEU A 83 22.95 31.05 -1.17
CA LEU A 83 23.60 30.70 0.09
C LEU A 83 22.87 29.53 0.78
N GLY A 84 21.54 29.61 0.87
CA GLY A 84 20.73 28.61 1.53
C GLY A 84 20.86 27.23 0.88
N LEU A 85 20.74 27.17 -0.45
CA LEU A 85 20.90 25.92 -1.19
C LEU A 85 22.33 25.35 -1.11
N ALA A 86 23.36 26.19 -1.11
CA ALA A 86 24.74 25.74 -0.93
C ALA A 86 25.01 25.20 0.49
N LEU A 87 24.44 25.83 1.52
CA LEU A 87 24.51 25.34 2.89
C LEU A 87 23.81 23.98 3.06
N ILE A 88 22.66 23.78 2.42
CA ILE A 88 21.95 22.49 2.43
C ILE A 88 22.80 21.39 1.77
N ALA A 89 23.44 21.70 0.64
CA ALA A 89 24.33 20.76 -0.05
C ALA A 89 25.56 20.37 0.79
N GLN A 90 26.00 21.25 1.71
CA GLN A 90 27.08 21.01 2.67
C GLN A 90 26.57 20.47 4.02
N GLU A 91 25.36 19.90 4.06
CA GLU A 91 24.73 19.30 5.26
C GLU A 91 24.49 20.29 6.42
N HIS A 92 24.58 21.60 6.17
CA HIS A 92 24.26 22.66 7.13
C HIS A 92 22.79 23.09 6.99
N ALA A 93 21.86 22.13 7.12
CA ALA A 93 20.45 22.31 6.77
C ALA A 93 19.74 23.44 7.56
N GLU A 94 19.99 23.60 8.87
CA GLU A 94 19.38 24.68 9.66
C GLU A 94 19.90 26.07 9.26
N ALA A 95 21.20 26.20 8.99
CA ALA A 95 21.77 27.46 8.49
C ALA A 95 21.23 27.78 7.09
N GLY A 96 21.07 26.76 6.25
CA GLY A 96 20.46 26.88 4.93
C GLY A 96 19.01 27.35 5.01
N ARG A 97 18.19 26.72 5.87
CA ARG A 97 16.81 27.14 6.16
C ARG A 97 16.73 28.58 6.64
N ALA A 98 17.63 29.01 7.54
CA ALA A 98 17.67 30.38 8.04
C ALA A 98 17.95 31.38 6.91
N ALA A 99 18.94 31.10 6.04
CA ALA A 99 19.21 31.93 4.87
C ALA A 99 18.00 32.02 3.92
N LEU A 100 17.32 30.89 3.68
CA LEU A 100 16.12 30.85 2.83
C LEU A 100 14.93 31.58 3.45
N SER A 101 14.79 31.53 4.77
CA SER A 101 13.79 32.31 5.51
C SER A 101 14.00 33.81 5.30
N VAL A 102 15.26 34.27 5.31
CA VAL A 102 15.60 35.66 4.97
C VAL A 102 15.22 35.98 3.53
N ALA A 103 15.46 35.07 2.57
CA ALA A 103 15.04 35.29 1.19
C ALA A 103 13.52 35.47 1.05
N VAL A 104 12.72 34.65 1.75
CA VAL A 104 11.26 34.78 1.78
C VAL A 104 10.81 36.08 2.45
N ILE A 105 11.47 36.53 3.53
CA ILE A 105 11.15 37.81 4.18
C ILE A 105 11.45 38.98 3.24
N LEU A 106 12.59 38.96 2.55
CA LEU A 106 13.02 40.02 1.64
C LEU A 106 12.18 40.08 0.37
N GLN A 107 11.72 38.94 -0.13
CA GLN A 107 10.86 38.85 -1.32
C GLN A 107 9.78 37.76 -1.16
N PRO A 108 8.65 38.07 -0.48
CA PRO A 108 7.61 37.09 -0.16
C PRO A 108 6.90 36.48 -1.38
N SER A 109 6.99 37.12 -2.55
CA SER A 109 6.38 36.68 -3.80
C SER A 109 7.35 35.92 -4.72
N ASP A 110 8.61 35.68 -4.34
CA ASP A 110 9.53 34.88 -5.16
C ASP A 110 9.25 33.38 -4.99
N PRO A 111 8.71 32.69 -6.01
CA PRO A 111 8.41 31.26 -5.92
C PRO A 111 9.67 30.41 -5.67
N ARG A 112 10.85 30.87 -6.11
CA ARG A 112 12.12 30.13 -5.93
C ARG A 112 12.54 30.09 -4.47
N ALA A 113 12.29 31.16 -3.71
CA ALA A 113 12.60 31.21 -2.29
C ALA A 113 11.75 30.20 -1.51
N HIS A 114 10.45 30.16 -1.80
CA HIS A 114 9.53 29.18 -1.21
C HIS A 114 9.87 27.74 -1.61
N ALA A 115 10.21 27.48 -2.87
CA ALA A 115 10.59 26.15 -3.34
C ALA A 115 11.87 25.64 -2.65
N ALA A 116 12.89 26.50 -2.55
CA ALA A 116 14.14 26.18 -1.87
C ALA A 116 13.94 26.01 -0.36
N LEU A 117 13.07 26.82 0.27
CA LEU A 117 12.70 26.65 1.67
C LEU A 117 11.99 25.31 1.92
N GLY A 118 11.13 24.88 0.99
CA GLY A 118 10.54 23.55 1.00
C GLY A 118 11.59 22.44 1.03
N GLU A 119 12.59 22.51 0.15
CA GLU A 119 13.71 21.55 0.13
C GLU A 119 14.48 21.51 1.46
N ALA A 120 14.70 22.69 2.07
CA ALA A 120 15.35 22.78 3.37
C ALA A 120 14.56 22.03 4.45
N PHE A 121 13.24 22.21 4.47
CA PHE A 121 12.36 21.52 5.40
C PHE A 121 12.30 20.01 5.16
N GLU A 122 12.31 19.55 3.90
CA GLU A 122 12.40 18.11 3.57
C GLU A 122 13.67 17.50 4.16
N ARG A 123 14.82 18.17 3.99
CA ARG A 123 16.11 17.72 4.55
C ARG A 123 16.15 17.70 6.08
N LEU A 124 15.36 18.55 6.72
CA LEU A 124 15.20 18.60 8.18
C LEU A 124 14.14 17.63 8.71
N GLY A 125 13.47 16.86 7.83
CA GLY A 125 12.35 15.99 8.22
C GLY A 125 11.08 16.76 8.64
N ARG A 126 11.01 18.06 8.40
CA ARG A 126 9.90 18.96 8.78
C ARG A 126 8.83 18.97 7.68
N ARG A 127 8.17 17.83 7.51
CA ARG A 127 7.28 17.55 6.36
C ARG A 127 6.14 18.56 6.17
N ASP A 128 5.42 18.92 7.22
CA ASP A 128 4.28 19.84 7.10
C ASP A 128 4.70 21.23 6.59
N GLU A 129 5.85 21.70 7.06
CA GLU A 129 6.43 22.98 6.63
C GLU A 129 6.98 22.92 5.21
N ALA A 130 7.57 21.78 4.83
CA ALA A 130 7.98 21.54 3.45
C ALA A 130 6.79 21.63 2.48
N ARG A 131 5.67 20.97 2.83
CA ARG A 131 4.44 21.01 2.04
C ARG A 131 3.91 22.42 1.92
N ALA A 132 3.76 23.15 3.03
CA ALA A 132 3.25 24.52 3.04
C ALA A 132 4.11 25.46 2.17
N ALA A 133 5.44 25.34 2.23
CA ALA A 133 6.36 26.12 1.40
C ALA A 133 6.22 25.78 -0.09
N LEU A 134 6.14 24.48 -0.45
CA LEU A 134 5.96 24.05 -1.84
C LEU A 134 4.58 24.40 -2.41
N GLU A 135 3.52 24.35 -1.60
CA GLU A 135 2.19 24.84 -1.99
C GLU A 135 2.22 26.33 -2.30
N LYS A 136 2.88 27.13 -1.46
CA LYS A 136 3.05 28.56 -1.71
C LYS A 136 3.84 28.82 -2.99
N ALA A 137 4.92 28.06 -3.23
CA ALA A 137 5.69 28.12 -4.46
C ALA A 137 4.83 27.76 -5.69
N ALA A 138 4.00 26.73 -5.60
CA ALA A 138 3.12 26.28 -6.68
C ALA A 138 1.96 27.24 -7.00
N VAL A 139 1.55 28.07 -6.02
CA VAL A 139 0.60 29.17 -6.20
C VAL A 139 1.27 30.37 -6.87
N LEU A 140 2.48 30.73 -6.44
CA LEU A 140 3.23 31.87 -6.98
C LEU A 140 3.80 31.61 -8.38
N SER A 141 4.14 30.37 -8.68
CA SER A 141 4.51 29.91 -10.02
C SER A 141 3.62 28.74 -10.40
N ALA A 142 2.54 29.05 -11.11
CA ALA A 142 1.63 28.02 -11.61
C ALA A 142 2.33 27.06 -12.59
N ASP A 143 3.51 27.44 -13.08
CA ASP A 143 4.15 26.87 -14.25
C ASP A 143 5.35 25.97 -13.96
N ASP A 144 5.76 25.91 -12.71
CA ASP A 144 6.94 25.17 -12.29
C ASP A 144 6.66 23.67 -12.14
N SER A 145 7.03 22.89 -13.18
CA SER A 145 6.92 21.43 -13.17
C SER A 145 7.72 20.76 -12.05
N PHE A 146 8.86 21.35 -11.64
CA PHE A 146 9.71 20.76 -10.60
C PHE A 146 9.06 20.87 -9.23
N VAL A 147 8.56 22.06 -8.88
CA VAL A 147 7.79 22.29 -7.65
C VAL A 147 6.57 21.37 -7.59
N ARG A 148 5.83 21.24 -8.71
CA ARG A 148 4.66 20.36 -8.77
C ARG A 148 5.02 18.89 -8.61
N THR A 149 6.14 18.45 -9.17
CA THR A 149 6.60 17.06 -9.04
C THR A 149 6.95 16.74 -7.59
N ARG A 150 7.70 17.62 -6.90
CA ARG A 150 8.01 17.46 -5.47
C ARG A 150 6.77 17.48 -4.60
N LEU A 151 5.88 18.45 -4.82
CA LEU A 151 4.61 18.53 -4.09
C LEU A 151 3.74 17.28 -4.31
N GLY A 152 3.69 16.75 -5.53
CA GLY A 152 3.03 15.48 -5.82
C GLY A 152 3.66 14.30 -5.10
N GLY A 153 4.99 14.25 -5.00
CA GLY A 153 5.73 13.27 -4.22
C GLY A 153 5.35 13.30 -2.75
N LEU A 154 5.37 14.48 -2.12
CA LEU A 154 4.94 14.66 -0.72
C LEU A 154 3.49 14.20 -0.51
N PHE A 155 2.57 14.54 -1.41
CA PHE A 155 1.19 14.05 -1.30
C PHE A 155 1.08 12.52 -1.34
N LEU A 156 1.92 11.82 -2.12
CA LEU A 156 1.98 10.35 -2.05
C LEU A 156 2.58 9.86 -0.72
N GLU A 157 3.63 10.55 -0.26
CA GLU A 157 4.17 10.58 1.11
C GLU A 157 3.12 10.35 2.19
N ASP A 158 2.15 11.25 2.12
CA ASP A 158 1.10 11.48 3.11
C ASP A 158 -0.17 10.63 2.88
N GLY A 159 -0.17 9.76 1.85
CA GLY A 159 -1.34 8.97 1.45
C GLY A 159 -2.45 9.80 0.77
N LEU A 160 -2.17 11.04 0.41
CA LEU A 160 -3.07 11.99 -0.26
C LEU A 160 -3.01 11.83 -1.79
N SER A 161 -3.16 10.59 -2.26
CA SER A 161 -2.96 10.19 -3.66
C SER A 161 -3.78 11.02 -4.66
N GLY A 162 -4.99 11.45 -4.30
CA GLY A 162 -5.84 12.28 -5.18
C GLY A 162 -5.26 13.66 -5.44
N GLN A 163 -4.64 14.27 -4.43
CA GLN A 163 -3.94 15.56 -4.58
C GLN A 163 -2.66 15.39 -5.40
N ALA A 164 -1.94 14.28 -5.21
CA ALA A 164 -0.78 13.93 -6.01
C ALA A 164 -1.11 13.83 -7.52
N VAL A 165 -2.19 13.09 -7.87
CA VAL A 165 -2.69 13.00 -9.25
C VAL A 165 -2.96 14.39 -9.82
N GLY A 166 -3.59 15.28 -9.04
CA GLY A 166 -3.85 16.66 -9.45
C GLY A 166 -2.58 17.46 -9.77
N GLN A 167 -1.48 17.26 -9.04
CA GLN A 167 -0.20 17.92 -9.34
C GLN A 167 0.49 17.30 -10.56
N PHE A 168 0.55 15.97 -10.65
CA PHE A 168 1.21 15.30 -11.76
C PHE A 168 0.49 15.50 -13.10
N ARG A 169 -0.86 15.54 -13.12
CA ARG A 169 -1.61 15.90 -14.33
C ARG A 169 -1.22 17.28 -14.86
N LYS A 170 -0.99 18.27 -13.98
CA LYS A 170 -0.53 19.61 -14.40
C LYS A 170 0.88 19.57 -15.00
N VAL A 171 1.75 18.67 -14.54
CA VAL A 171 3.08 18.46 -15.13
C VAL A 171 2.96 17.82 -16.51
N VAL A 172 2.20 16.73 -16.62
CA VAL A 172 1.99 16.00 -17.88
C VAL A 172 1.32 16.88 -18.95
N ASN A 173 0.31 17.69 -18.58
CA ASN A 173 -0.34 18.60 -19.53
C ASN A 173 0.63 19.59 -20.18
N ARG A 174 1.72 19.96 -19.50
CA ARG A 174 2.75 20.86 -20.02
C ARG A 174 3.82 20.13 -20.79
N ARG A 175 4.13 18.91 -20.36
CA ARG A 175 5.18 18.07 -20.92
C ARG A 175 4.60 16.70 -21.28
N PRO A 176 3.70 16.62 -22.28
CA PRO A 176 3.01 15.38 -22.61
C PRO A 176 3.94 14.29 -23.16
N GLN A 177 5.17 14.66 -23.53
CA GLN A 177 6.20 13.77 -24.05
C GLN A 177 7.25 13.37 -23.00
N ASP A 178 7.14 13.90 -21.77
CA ASP A 178 8.06 13.58 -20.68
C ASP A 178 7.65 12.26 -20.02
N GLY A 179 8.36 11.18 -20.39
CA GLY A 179 8.11 9.85 -19.84
C GLY A 179 8.22 9.80 -18.32
N GLY A 180 9.11 10.58 -17.71
CA GLY A 180 9.26 10.61 -16.25
C GLY A 180 8.05 11.25 -15.57
N ALA A 181 7.50 12.31 -16.15
CA ALA A 181 6.26 12.92 -15.68
C ALA A 181 5.06 11.96 -15.80
N LEU A 182 4.97 11.22 -16.92
CA LEU A 182 3.96 10.18 -17.12
C LEU A 182 4.11 9.04 -16.10
N ALA A 183 5.33 8.58 -15.82
CA ALA A 183 5.59 7.54 -14.83
C ALA A 183 5.11 7.95 -13.43
N ASN A 184 5.40 9.19 -13.00
CA ASN A 184 4.94 9.72 -11.72
C ASN A 184 3.41 9.82 -11.64
N LEU A 185 2.75 10.26 -12.72
CA LEU A 185 1.29 10.27 -12.79
C LEU A 185 0.72 8.85 -12.70
N GLY A 186 1.29 7.91 -13.43
CA GLY A 186 0.89 6.50 -13.41
C GLY A 186 1.00 5.86 -12.03
N ALA A 187 2.11 6.10 -11.33
CA ALA A 187 2.29 5.65 -9.95
C ALA A 187 1.26 6.25 -8.99
N ALA A 188 0.94 7.54 -9.14
CA ALA A 188 -0.10 8.19 -8.33
C ALA A 188 -1.52 7.67 -8.63
N LEU A 189 -1.83 7.39 -9.90
CA LEU A 189 -3.10 6.78 -10.31
C LEU A 189 -3.24 5.37 -9.73
N PHE A 190 -2.16 4.58 -9.71
CA PHE A 190 -2.14 3.29 -9.03
C PHE A 190 -2.43 3.43 -7.53
N ALA A 191 -1.80 4.40 -6.84
CA ALA A 191 -2.05 4.66 -5.42
C ALA A 191 -3.50 5.12 -5.14
N CYS A 192 -4.20 5.68 -6.12
CA CYS A 192 -5.61 6.02 -6.09
C CYS A 192 -6.56 4.90 -6.54
N ASN A 193 -6.05 3.70 -6.84
CA ASN A 193 -6.80 2.58 -7.43
C ASN A 193 -7.45 2.87 -8.80
N ALA A 194 -6.97 3.89 -9.53
CA ALA A 194 -7.40 4.21 -10.89
C ALA A 194 -6.64 3.34 -11.91
N PHE A 195 -6.81 2.01 -11.81
CA PHE A 195 -5.93 1.03 -12.48
C PHE A 195 -5.97 1.11 -14.01
N ASP A 196 -7.16 1.28 -14.60
CA ASP A 196 -7.32 1.34 -16.06
C ASP A 196 -6.58 2.56 -16.65
N GLU A 197 -6.70 3.73 -16.02
CA GLU A 197 -5.96 4.94 -16.43
C GLU A 197 -4.46 4.79 -16.14
N ALA A 198 -4.09 4.22 -14.99
CA ALA A 198 -2.70 3.98 -14.62
C ALA A 198 -1.99 3.09 -15.65
N ALA A 199 -2.63 2.02 -16.13
CA ALA A 199 -2.07 1.12 -17.14
C ALA A 199 -1.77 1.86 -18.45
N ALA A 200 -2.73 2.68 -18.92
CA ALA A 200 -2.56 3.47 -20.14
C ALA A 200 -1.43 4.50 -20.00
N VAL A 201 -1.35 5.19 -18.87
CA VAL A 201 -0.34 6.24 -18.62
C VAL A 201 1.06 5.63 -18.44
N LEU A 202 1.19 4.52 -17.71
CA LEU A 202 2.47 3.83 -17.50
C LEU A 202 2.99 3.20 -18.79
N SER A 203 2.10 2.63 -19.62
CA SER A 203 2.47 2.13 -20.94
C SER A 203 3.03 3.26 -21.82
N GLN A 204 2.36 4.42 -21.84
CA GLN A 204 2.87 5.60 -22.53
C GLN A 204 4.20 6.09 -21.94
N ALA A 205 4.39 6.06 -20.62
CA ALA A 205 5.65 6.42 -19.99
C ALA A 205 6.81 5.56 -20.52
N CYS A 206 6.61 4.24 -20.63
CA CYS A 206 7.57 3.30 -21.21
C CYS A 206 7.88 3.61 -22.69
N GLU A 207 6.86 3.92 -23.50
CA GLU A 207 7.03 4.32 -24.91
C GLU A 207 7.80 5.64 -25.08
N ARG A 208 7.67 6.55 -24.10
CA ARG A 208 8.35 7.86 -24.07
C ARG A 208 9.71 7.85 -23.36
N GLY A 209 10.32 6.67 -23.25
CA GLY A 209 11.69 6.51 -22.78
C GLY A 209 11.85 6.37 -21.25
N ALA A 210 10.77 6.35 -20.47
CA ALA A 210 10.81 6.07 -19.03
C ALA A 210 10.62 4.58 -18.71
N ARG A 211 11.17 3.69 -19.55
CA ARG A 211 11.20 2.24 -19.32
C ARG A 211 12.26 1.88 -18.27
N THR A 212 12.08 2.39 -17.05
CA THR A 212 12.96 2.15 -15.90
C THR A 212 12.41 1.02 -15.03
N ALA A 213 13.24 0.49 -14.12
CA ALA A 213 12.83 -0.56 -13.20
C ALA A 213 11.63 -0.14 -12.32
N GLU A 214 11.59 1.13 -11.90
CA GLU A 214 10.50 1.69 -11.08
C GLU A 214 9.19 1.77 -11.87
N THR A 215 9.25 2.26 -13.11
CA THR A 215 8.06 2.36 -13.99
C THR A 215 7.51 0.98 -14.33
N LEU A 216 8.37 0.03 -14.66
CA LEU A 216 7.98 -1.36 -14.93
C LEU A 216 7.42 -2.04 -13.68
N ASN A 217 7.97 -1.76 -12.49
CA ASN A 217 7.41 -2.27 -11.24
C ASN A 217 5.98 -1.74 -11.01
N SER A 218 5.77 -0.43 -11.18
CA SER A 218 4.42 0.15 -11.10
C SER A 218 3.47 -0.44 -12.15
N LEU A 219 3.92 -0.63 -13.39
CA LEU A 219 3.11 -1.22 -14.46
C LEU A 219 2.72 -2.65 -14.13
N GLY A 220 3.67 -3.48 -13.70
CA GLY A 220 3.40 -4.87 -13.32
C GLY A 220 2.43 -5.00 -12.14
N LEU A 221 2.50 -4.09 -11.16
CA LEU A 221 1.52 -4.04 -10.06
C LEU A 221 0.12 -3.63 -10.54
N VAL A 222 0.02 -2.71 -11.51
CA VAL A 222 -1.26 -2.34 -12.14
C VAL A 222 -1.83 -3.50 -12.95
N GLU A 223 -1.01 -4.18 -13.75
CA GLU A 223 -1.40 -5.37 -14.53
C GLU A 223 -1.92 -6.47 -13.60
N MET A 224 -1.24 -6.71 -12.47
CA MET A 224 -1.69 -7.66 -11.44
C MET A 224 -3.05 -7.26 -10.83
N ALA A 225 -3.27 -5.97 -10.58
CA ALA A 225 -4.53 -5.46 -10.05
C ALA A 225 -5.69 -5.58 -11.07
N LEU A 226 -5.40 -5.41 -12.35
CA LEU A 226 -6.34 -5.63 -13.46
C LEU A 226 -6.59 -7.11 -13.76
N GLY A 227 -5.77 -8.01 -13.22
CA GLY A 227 -5.88 -9.46 -13.42
C GLY A 227 -5.10 -10.00 -14.60
N ASP A 228 -4.32 -9.18 -15.32
CA ASP A 228 -3.39 -9.66 -16.34
C ASP A 228 -2.10 -10.18 -15.67
N LEU A 229 -2.23 -11.30 -14.98
CA LEU A 229 -1.14 -11.88 -14.19
C LEU A 229 0.04 -12.32 -15.06
N ARG A 230 -0.19 -12.60 -16.34
CA ARG A 230 0.87 -12.97 -17.27
C ARG A 230 1.69 -11.75 -17.67
N ALA A 231 1.05 -10.68 -18.13
CA ALA A 231 1.74 -9.43 -18.42
C ALA A 231 2.50 -8.94 -17.19
N ALA A 232 1.85 -8.94 -16.02
CA ALA A 232 2.48 -8.57 -14.76
C ALA A 232 3.77 -9.36 -14.48
N CYS A 233 3.76 -10.68 -14.73
CA CYS A 233 4.92 -11.54 -14.52
C CYS A 233 6.06 -11.22 -15.50
N GLU A 234 5.73 -11.00 -16.79
CA GLU A 234 6.71 -10.64 -17.82
C GLU A 234 7.33 -9.25 -17.54
N THR A 235 6.50 -8.25 -17.24
CA THR A 235 6.90 -6.88 -16.90
C THR A 235 7.77 -6.83 -15.64
N LEU A 236 7.41 -7.55 -14.57
CA LEU A 236 8.18 -7.56 -13.32
C LEU A 236 9.50 -8.33 -13.44
N ARG A 237 9.57 -9.36 -14.30
CA ARG A 237 10.84 -10.00 -14.64
C ARG A 237 11.78 -9.03 -15.33
N GLU A 238 11.28 -8.25 -16.27
CA GLU A 238 12.08 -7.21 -16.93
C GLU A 238 12.55 -6.15 -15.91
N ALA A 239 11.66 -5.67 -15.05
CA ALA A 239 11.98 -4.72 -13.98
C ALA A 239 13.12 -5.26 -13.09
N LEU A 240 13.04 -6.53 -12.69
CA LEU A 240 14.06 -7.18 -11.87
C LEU A 240 15.37 -7.39 -12.64
N GLN A 241 15.33 -7.63 -13.96
CA GLN A 241 16.55 -7.69 -14.76
C GLN A 241 17.29 -6.34 -14.78
N LEU A 242 16.56 -5.21 -14.88
CA LEU A 242 17.15 -3.87 -14.83
C LEU A 242 17.75 -3.53 -13.46
N ARG A 243 17.18 -4.05 -12.36
CA ARG A 243 17.72 -3.91 -11.00
C ARG A 243 17.67 -5.23 -10.24
N SER A 244 18.68 -6.06 -10.45
CA SER A 244 18.72 -7.47 -10.02
C SER A 244 18.77 -7.69 -8.50
N SER A 245 19.01 -6.62 -7.72
CA SER A 245 19.08 -6.64 -6.26
C SER A 245 18.00 -5.78 -5.59
N ASP A 246 16.94 -5.39 -6.30
CA ASP A 246 15.84 -4.62 -5.70
C ASP A 246 14.80 -5.57 -5.09
N GLY A 247 14.84 -5.73 -3.76
CA GLY A 247 13.92 -6.58 -3.00
C GLY A 247 12.45 -6.24 -3.20
N ARG A 248 12.10 -4.97 -3.45
CA ARG A 248 10.71 -4.54 -3.68
C ARG A 248 10.16 -5.11 -4.98
N ILE A 249 10.99 -5.11 -6.02
CA ILE A 249 10.62 -5.67 -7.32
C ILE A 249 10.57 -7.20 -7.23
N ALA A 250 11.53 -7.81 -6.53
CA ALA A 250 11.54 -9.26 -6.30
C ALA A 250 10.30 -9.72 -5.51
N ASN A 251 9.87 -8.98 -4.48
CA ASN A 251 8.65 -9.26 -3.73
C ASN A 251 7.39 -9.10 -4.59
N SER A 252 7.34 -8.06 -5.43
CA SER A 252 6.24 -7.84 -6.37
C SER A 252 6.14 -9.00 -7.36
N LEU A 253 7.27 -9.44 -7.93
CA LEU A 253 7.33 -10.61 -8.80
C LEU A 253 6.92 -11.90 -8.08
N GLY A 254 7.43 -12.14 -6.87
CA GLY A 254 7.06 -13.29 -6.05
C GLY A 254 5.56 -13.34 -5.76
N THR A 255 4.94 -12.18 -5.49
CA THR A 255 3.48 -12.07 -5.29
C THR A 255 2.73 -12.48 -6.56
N VAL A 256 3.13 -12.00 -7.74
CA VAL A 256 2.51 -12.42 -9.01
C VAL A 256 2.71 -13.91 -9.28
N LEU A 257 3.90 -14.45 -9.00
CA LEU A 257 4.20 -15.88 -9.16
C LEU A 257 3.30 -16.75 -8.27
N MET A 258 3.06 -16.33 -7.03
CA MET A 258 2.14 -16.99 -6.11
C MET A 258 0.69 -16.99 -6.64
N GLU A 259 0.26 -15.87 -7.22
CA GLU A 259 -1.08 -15.71 -7.80
C GLU A 259 -1.30 -16.58 -9.06
N ILE A 260 -0.27 -16.81 -9.87
CA ILE A 260 -0.33 -17.73 -11.02
C ILE A 260 -0.01 -19.20 -10.65
N GLY A 261 0.21 -19.49 -9.37
CA GLY A 261 0.45 -20.85 -8.87
C GLY A 261 1.88 -21.38 -9.06
N ARG A 262 2.86 -20.53 -9.42
CA ARG A 262 4.29 -20.91 -9.50
C ARG A 262 4.94 -20.76 -8.12
N LEU A 263 4.50 -21.61 -7.18
CA LEU A 263 4.80 -21.48 -5.75
C LEU A 263 6.28 -21.66 -5.43
N GLU A 264 6.96 -22.59 -6.09
CA GLU A 264 8.38 -22.90 -5.85
C GLU A 264 9.27 -21.71 -6.21
N GLU A 265 8.97 -21.04 -7.32
CA GLU A 265 9.71 -19.83 -7.74
C GLU A 265 9.42 -18.64 -6.84
N ALA A 266 8.17 -18.49 -6.40
CA ALA A 266 7.79 -17.44 -5.46
C ALA A 266 8.50 -17.64 -4.12
N GLU A 267 8.49 -18.85 -3.55
CA GLU A 267 9.18 -19.19 -2.31
C GLU A 267 10.70 -18.93 -2.43
N ALA A 268 11.32 -19.32 -3.54
CA ALA A 268 12.74 -19.09 -3.78
C ALA A 268 13.09 -17.60 -3.81
N LEU A 269 12.25 -16.76 -4.45
CA LEU A 269 12.45 -15.30 -4.45
C LEU A 269 12.30 -14.71 -3.05
N PHE A 270 11.23 -15.07 -2.32
CA PHE A 270 11.05 -14.58 -0.95
C PHE A 270 12.20 -15.03 -0.04
N GLY A 271 12.63 -16.29 -0.15
CA GLY A 271 13.80 -16.80 0.57
C GLY A 271 15.06 -16.01 0.28
N ALA A 272 15.31 -15.63 -0.98
CA ALA A 272 16.46 -14.82 -1.34
C ALA A 272 16.44 -13.41 -0.72
N ILE A 273 15.27 -12.77 -0.66
CA ILE A 273 15.09 -11.45 0.00
C ILE A 273 15.38 -11.59 1.49
N VAL A 274 14.76 -12.57 2.15
CA VAL A 274 14.90 -12.81 3.60
C VAL A 274 16.34 -13.05 4.03
N MET A 275 17.18 -13.62 3.16
CA MET A 275 18.59 -13.90 3.44
C MET A 275 19.52 -12.70 3.19
N ARG A 276 19.11 -11.71 2.38
CA ARG A 276 19.97 -10.60 1.93
C ARG A 276 19.61 -9.26 2.55
N GLU A 277 18.34 -9.08 2.92
CA GLU A 277 17.78 -7.80 3.33
C GLU A 277 17.25 -7.86 4.77
N SER A 278 17.08 -6.67 5.35
CA SER A 278 16.44 -6.47 6.65
C SER A 278 15.43 -5.31 6.56
N GLY A 279 14.53 -5.22 7.53
CA GLY A 279 13.47 -4.21 7.54
C GLY A 279 12.18 -4.65 6.84
N GLU A 280 11.35 -3.68 6.47
CA GLU A 280 9.96 -3.89 6.05
C GLU A 280 9.85 -4.82 4.82
N GLU A 281 10.78 -4.73 3.88
CA GLU A 281 10.74 -5.55 2.66
C GLU A 281 11.06 -7.03 2.95
N ALA A 282 12.00 -7.29 3.86
CA ALA A 282 12.28 -8.64 4.34
C ALA A 282 11.10 -9.21 5.14
N ASP A 283 10.42 -8.39 5.96
CA ASP A 283 9.22 -8.80 6.69
C ASP A 283 8.06 -9.10 5.73
N ARG A 284 7.89 -8.31 4.67
CA ARG A 284 6.91 -8.57 3.61
C ARG A 284 7.19 -9.89 2.89
N ALA A 285 8.46 -10.16 2.58
CA ALA A 285 8.89 -11.42 1.98
C ALA A 285 8.63 -12.61 2.92
N ARG A 286 8.96 -12.49 4.22
CA ARG A 286 8.64 -13.52 5.23
C ARG A 286 7.14 -13.79 5.27
N PHE A 287 6.33 -12.75 5.35
CA PHE A 287 4.88 -12.90 5.41
C PHE A 287 4.32 -13.58 4.16
N ASN A 288 4.75 -13.17 2.98
CA ASN A 288 4.31 -13.80 1.73
C ASN A 288 4.77 -15.26 1.66
N ARG A 289 6.02 -15.56 2.06
CA ARG A 289 6.52 -16.93 2.16
C ARG A 289 5.68 -17.77 3.13
N ALA A 290 5.30 -17.21 4.28
CA ALA A 290 4.43 -17.86 5.24
C ALA A 290 3.13 -18.36 4.59
N THR A 291 2.49 -17.55 3.75
CA THR A 291 1.25 -17.97 3.08
C THR A 291 1.44 -19.16 2.13
N ILE A 292 2.60 -19.26 1.47
CA ILE A 292 2.95 -20.44 0.66
C ILE A 292 3.13 -21.66 1.55
N LEU A 293 3.96 -21.52 2.61
CA LEU A 293 4.27 -22.59 3.55
C LEU A 293 3.01 -23.16 4.21
N LEU A 294 2.14 -22.28 4.70
CA LEU A 294 0.87 -22.65 5.33
C LEU A 294 -0.10 -23.30 4.34
N GLY A 295 -0.16 -22.81 3.10
CA GLY A 295 -0.99 -23.39 2.04
C GLY A 295 -0.56 -24.81 1.65
N GLN A 296 0.73 -25.13 1.80
CA GLN A 296 1.33 -26.45 1.56
C GLN A 296 1.36 -27.37 2.81
N GLY A 297 0.82 -26.91 3.95
CA GLY A 297 0.83 -27.67 5.19
C GLY A 297 2.17 -27.68 5.96
N ARG A 298 3.14 -26.84 5.58
CA ARG A 298 4.42 -26.67 6.29
C ARG A 298 4.24 -25.73 7.50
N PHE A 299 3.41 -26.12 8.47
CA PHE A 299 2.94 -25.26 9.55
C PHE A 299 4.03 -24.73 10.47
N ALA A 300 4.97 -25.57 10.89
CA ALA A 300 6.02 -25.14 11.81
C ALA A 300 6.88 -23.98 11.25
N GLU A 301 7.20 -24.03 9.96
CA GLU A 301 7.90 -22.94 9.26
C GLU A 301 6.95 -21.78 8.95
N GLY A 302 5.74 -22.10 8.47
CA GLY A 302 4.72 -21.14 8.09
C GLY A 302 4.34 -20.21 9.25
N TRP A 303 4.06 -20.74 10.44
CA TRP A 303 3.70 -19.90 11.59
C TRP A 303 4.83 -19.01 12.06
N ARG A 304 6.07 -19.51 12.02
CA ARG A 304 7.26 -18.70 12.36
C ARG A 304 7.37 -17.49 11.43
N ASP A 305 7.23 -17.70 10.13
CA ASP A 305 7.30 -16.62 9.15
C ASP A 305 6.06 -15.70 9.21
N PHE A 306 4.89 -16.26 9.54
CA PHE A 306 3.63 -15.53 9.62
C PHE A 306 3.68 -14.42 10.68
N GLU A 307 4.46 -14.59 11.76
CA GLU A 307 4.63 -13.58 12.80
C GLU A 307 5.27 -12.27 12.30
N SER A 308 5.96 -12.28 11.15
CA SER A 308 6.46 -11.05 10.50
C SER A 308 5.36 -10.03 10.20
N ARG A 309 4.09 -10.48 10.08
CA ARG A 309 2.91 -9.60 9.94
C ARG A 309 2.79 -8.57 11.07
N ARG A 310 3.27 -8.87 12.28
CA ARG A 310 3.18 -7.97 13.42
C ARG A 310 3.98 -6.68 13.20
N SER A 311 5.15 -6.80 12.57
CA SER A 311 5.98 -5.66 12.15
C SER A 311 5.27 -4.84 11.06
N LEU A 312 4.72 -5.52 10.05
CA LEU A 312 4.00 -4.88 8.94
C LEU A 312 2.74 -4.12 9.38
N LEU A 313 2.02 -4.67 10.35
CA LEU A 313 0.84 -4.04 10.96
C LEU A 313 1.20 -3.02 12.07
N ARG A 314 2.49 -2.89 12.40
CA ARG A 314 3.01 -2.01 13.46
C ARG A 314 2.29 -2.21 14.79
N LEU A 315 2.06 -3.47 15.15
CA LEU A 315 1.38 -3.82 16.39
C LEU A 315 2.34 -3.61 17.57
N VAL A 316 2.09 -2.55 18.33
CA VAL A 316 2.81 -2.21 19.56
C VAL A 316 1.88 -2.46 20.74
N SER A 317 2.38 -3.12 21.79
CA SER A 317 1.64 -3.38 23.02
C SER A 317 2.54 -3.07 24.21
N ASP A 318 1.99 -2.36 25.20
CA ASP A 318 2.65 -2.09 26.48
C ASP A 318 2.55 -3.27 27.46
N VAL A 319 1.77 -4.30 27.09
CA VAL A 319 1.58 -5.53 27.85
C VAL A 319 2.59 -6.58 27.36
N PRO A 320 3.25 -7.34 28.26
CA PRO A 320 4.11 -8.45 27.87
C PRO A 320 3.40 -9.42 26.92
N GLN A 321 4.11 -9.91 25.92
CA GLN A 321 3.54 -10.89 24.98
C GLN A 321 3.50 -12.26 25.64
N TRP A 322 2.36 -12.95 25.52
CA TRP A 322 2.22 -14.30 26.03
C TRP A 322 2.97 -15.28 25.12
N ASP A 323 3.75 -16.16 25.74
CA ASP A 323 4.62 -17.15 25.10
C ASP A 323 4.00 -18.55 25.01
N GLY A 324 2.73 -18.69 25.39
CA GLY A 324 2.04 -19.99 25.47
C GLY A 324 2.21 -20.72 26.81
N SER A 325 2.91 -20.12 27.78
CA SER A 325 3.09 -20.69 29.13
C SER A 325 1.76 -20.90 29.86
N ALA A 326 1.67 -21.96 30.66
CA ALA A 326 0.51 -22.21 31.52
C ALA A 326 0.50 -21.29 32.75
N GLY A 327 -0.67 -21.10 33.35
CA GLY A 327 -0.85 -20.30 34.58
C GLY A 327 -2.31 -19.97 34.88
N GLU A 328 -2.54 -19.27 35.98
CA GLU A 328 -3.88 -18.81 36.39
C GLU A 328 -4.09 -17.30 36.16
N GLU A 329 -3.04 -16.55 35.83
CA GLU A 329 -3.23 -15.14 35.48
C GLU A 329 -3.84 -14.98 34.07
N PRO A 330 -4.84 -14.09 33.89
CA PRO A 330 -5.51 -13.93 32.61
C PRO A 330 -4.60 -13.39 31.49
N VAL A 331 -4.85 -13.86 30.28
CA VAL A 331 -4.23 -13.35 29.03
C VAL A 331 -5.27 -12.63 28.19
N ALA A 332 -4.91 -11.45 27.67
CA ALA A 332 -5.72 -10.79 26.65
C ALA A 332 -5.47 -11.44 25.28
N VAL A 333 -6.53 -11.88 24.60
CA VAL A 333 -6.46 -12.30 23.20
C VAL A 333 -7.01 -11.16 22.35
N VAL A 334 -6.17 -10.54 21.52
CA VAL A 334 -6.53 -9.36 20.72
C VAL A 334 -6.68 -9.70 19.23
N GLY A 335 -7.55 -8.97 18.54
CA GLY A 335 -7.75 -9.07 17.10
C GLY A 335 -6.93 -8.05 16.34
N GLU A 336 -6.58 -8.34 15.09
CA GLU A 336 -5.73 -7.46 14.27
C GLU A 336 -6.18 -7.32 12.80
N GLN A 337 -6.71 -8.39 12.19
CA GLN A 337 -7.03 -8.44 10.75
C GLN A 337 -8.55 -8.44 10.50
N GLY A 338 -9.02 -9.20 9.50
CA GLY A 338 -10.43 -9.26 9.13
C GLY A 338 -11.25 -10.17 10.05
N LEU A 339 -12.57 -10.00 10.04
CA LEU A 339 -13.48 -10.88 10.78
C LEU A 339 -13.38 -12.35 10.34
N GLY A 340 -13.09 -12.60 9.06
CA GLY A 340 -12.88 -13.97 8.55
C GLY A 340 -11.70 -14.66 9.23
N ASP A 341 -10.58 -13.94 9.39
CA ASP A 341 -9.40 -14.41 10.11
C ASP A 341 -9.73 -14.67 11.58
N GLU A 342 -10.46 -13.75 12.22
CA GLU A 342 -10.89 -13.94 13.61
C GLU A 342 -11.70 -15.24 13.75
N VAL A 343 -12.70 -15.47 12.89
CA VAL A 343 -13.51 -16.70 12.92
C VAL A 343 -12.67 -17.94 12.68
N GLN A 344 -11.77 -17.92 11.69
CA GLN A 344 -10.91 -19.06 11.40
C GLN A 344 -10.06 -19.43 12.61
N PHE A 345 -9.49 -18.45 13.32
CA PHE A 345 -8.56 -18.66 14.43
C PHE A 345 -9.25 -18.84 15.79
N LEU A 346 -10.57 -18.64 15.91
CA LEU A 346 -11.34 -19.02 17.10
C LEU A 346 -11.09 -20.49 17.52
N ARG A 347 -10.79 -21.36 16.55
CA ARG A 347 -10.51 -22.79 16.78
C ARG A 347 -9.37 -23.06 17.78
N PHE A 348 -8.48 -22.09 17.99
CA PHE A 348 -7.35 -22.23 18.90
C PHE A 348 -7.66 -21.78 20.34
N LEU A 349 -8.85 -21.20 20.57
CA LEU A 349 -9.24 -20.73 21.89
C LEU A 349 -9.36 -21.88 22.90
N THR A 350 -9.80 -23.07 22.48
CA THR A 350 -9.90 -24.23 23.37
C THR A 350 -8.52 -24.60 23.92
N GLN A 351 -7.50 -24.71 23.06
CA GLN A 351 -6.13 -24.98 23.51
C GLN A 351 -5.54 -23.84 24.34
N ALA A 352 -5.81 -22.59 23.97
CA ALA A 352 -5.34 -21.45 24.74
C ALA A 352 -5.96 -21.39 26.14
N ALA A 353 -7.27 -21.62 26.25
CA ALA A 353 -8.00 -21.61 27.51
C ALA A 353 -7.49 -22.71 28.45
N MET A 354 -7.11 -23.89 27.93
CA MET A 354 -6.47 -24.94 28.74
C MET A 354 -5.15 -24.49 29.41
N ARG A 355 -4.46 -23.50 28.84
CA ARG A 355 -3.19 -22.99 29.40
C ARG A 355 -3.42 -21.89 30.42
N ARG A 356 -4.31 -20.92 30.12
CA ARG A 356 -4.60 -19.75 30.97
C ARG A 356 -6.04 -19.26 30.79
N PRO A 357 -6.66 -18.61 31.78
CA PRO A 357 -7.91 -17.89 31.57
C PRO A 357 -7.75 -16.78 30.53
N LEU A 358 -8.76 -16.57 29.68
CA LEU A 358 -8.68 -15.65 28.54
C LEU A 358 -9.64 -14.47 28.71
N ARG A 359 -9.19 -13.28 28.31
CA ARG A 359 -10.05 -12.11 28.05
C ARG A 359 -10.05 -11.83 26.56
N LEU A 360 -11.17 -12.07 25.89
CA LEU A 360 -11.28 -11.91 24.44
C LEU A 360 -11.56 -10.45 24.08
N ARG A 361 -10.67 -9.83 23.30
CA ARG A 361 -10.69 -8.41 22.92
C ARG A 361 -10.62 -8.25 21.40
N PHE A 362 -11.63 -8.77 20.71
CA PHE A 362 -11.78 -8.67 19.27
C PHE A 362 -13.25 -8.74 18.87
N ARG A 363 -13.55 -8.40 17.61
CA ARG A 363 -14.92 -8.11 17.16
C ARG A 363 -15.80 -9.36 17.10
N ALA A 364 -15.24 -10.50 16.71
CA ALA A 364 -15.92 -11.78 16.65
C ALA A 364 -15.96 -12.55 17.99
N ALA A 365 -15.51 -11.95 19.10
CA ALA A 365 -15.38 -12.63 20.40
C ALA A 365 -16.69 -13.26 20.91
N ALA A 366 -17.84 -12.66 20.58
CA ALA A 366 -19.15 -13.20 20.97
C ALA A 366 -19.42 -14.62 20.41
N LEU A 367 -18.77 -15.01 19.31
CA LEU A 367 -18.89 -16.37 18.75
C LEU A 367 -18.24 -17.44 19.64
N ALA A 368 -17.36 -17.08 20.57
CA ALA A 368 -16.80 -18.02 21.53
C ALA A 368 -17.88 -18.68 22.42
N ALA A 369 -19.02 -18.00 22.63
CA ALA A 369 -20.17 -18.56 23.35
C ALA A 369 -20.86 -19.71 22.58
N LEU A 370 -20.60 -19.84 21.28
CA LEU A 370 -21.14 -20.89 20.41
C LEU A 370 -20.19 -22.10 20.29
N MET A 371 -19.04 -22.07 20.96
CA MET A 371 -18.05 -23.14 20.92
C MET A 371 -18.34 -24.19 22.00
N PRO A 372 -18.81 -25.40 21.63
CA PRO A 372 -19.25 -26.41 22.62
C PRO A 372 -18.09 -27.00 23.44
N GLU A 373 -16.88 -27.05 22.87
CA GLU A 373 -15.69 -27.61 23.53
C GLU A 373 -14.89 -26.56 24.32
N LEU A 374 -15.27 -25.27 24.23
CA LEU A 374 -14.60 -24.20 24.96
C LEU A 374 -15.13 -24.13 26.39
N ASP A 375 -14.24 -24.24 27.38
CA ASP A 375 -14.58 -24.02 28.78
C ASP A 375 -14.94 -22.54 29.03
N GLN A 376 -16.24 -22.25 29.02
CA GLN A 376 -16.77 -20.91 29.25
C GLN A 376 -16.40 -20.36 30.64
N GLY A 377 -16.09 -21.21 31.61
CA GLY A 377 -15.60 -20.78 32.93
C GLY A 377 -14.21 -20.15 32.90
N ARG A 378 -13.44 -20.41 31.84
CA ARG A 378 -12.11 -19.83 31.60
C ARG A 378 -12.13 -18.63 30.66
N ILE A 379 -13.30 -18.23 30.17
CA ILE A 379 -13.50 -17.00 29.40
C ILE A 379 -14.01 -15.92 30.35
N LEU A 380 -13.13 -14.99 30.70
CA LEU A 380 -13.41 -13.89 31.61
C LEU A 380 -13.99 -12.68 30.85
N PRO A 381 -14.64 -11.72 31.54
CA PRO A 381 -15.09 -10.48 30.92
C PRO A 381 -13.96 -9.79 30.13
N ALA A 382 -14.27 -9.10 29.03
CA ALA A 382 -13.23 -8.49 28.19
C ALA A 382 -12.38 -7.43 28.94
N GLU A 383 -13.02 -6.69 29.84
CA GLU A 383 -12.40 -5.65 30.66
C GLU A 383 -11.68 -6.21 31.89
N GLY A 384 -10.51 -5.66 32.22
CA GLY A 384 -9.76 -5.98 33.43
C GLY A 384 -8.25 -6.18 33.18
N PRO A 385 -7.47 -6.35 34.25
CA PRO A 385 -6.03 -6.56 34.14
C PRO A 385 -5.73 -7.93 33.52
N VAL A 386 -4.56 -8.00 32.88
CA VAL A 386 -3.99 -9.20 32.27
C VAL A 386 -2.49 -9.25 32.57
N ALA A 387 -1.92 -10.44 32.70
CA ALA A 387 -0.49 -10.62 32.89
C ALA A 387 0.28 -10.54 31.56
N ALA A 388 -0.38 -10.92 30.47
CA ALA A 388 0.18 -10.92 29.13
C ALA A 388 -0.92 -10.74 28.07
N GLU A 389 -0.50 -10.48 26.83
CA GLU A 389 -1.37 -10.32 25.66
C GLU A 389 -0.85 -11.16 24.49
N VAL A 390 -1.76 -11.64 23.65
CA VAL A 390 -1.44 -12.37 22.41
C VAL A 390 -2.40 -11.97 21.30
N SER A 391 -1.89 -11.85 20.08
CA SER A 391 -2.76 -11.79 18.91
C SER A 391 -3.47 -13.13 18.71
N LEU A 392 -4.76 -13.11 18.39
CA LEU A 392 -5.53 -14.30 18.03
C LEU A 392 -4.84 -15.08 16.89
N LEU A 393 -4.20 -14.38 15.96
CA LEU A 393 -3.48 -14.96 14.83
C LEU A 393 -2.10 -15.51 15.20
N SER A 394 -1.58 -15.18 16.39
CA SER A 394 -0.33 -15.74 16.94
C SER A 394 -0.56 -17.01 17.75
N LEU A 395 -1.81 -17.36 18.06
CA LEU A 395 -2.13 -18.56 18.86
C LEU A 395 -1.47 -19.83 18.33
N PRO A 396 -1.47 -20.14 17.01
CA PRO A 396 -0.83 -21.36 16.52
C PRO A 396 0.66 -21.39 16.83
N ALA A 397 1.36 -20.26 16.70
CA ALA A 397 2.78 -20.15 16.96
C ALA A 397 3.11 -20.35 18.43
N VAL A 398 2.42 -19.63 19.34
CA VAL A 398 2.69 -19.71 20.79
C VAL A 398 2.24 -21.03 21.41
N LEU A 399 1.23 -21.69 20.83
CA LEU A 399 0.79 -23.01 21.25
C LEU A 399 1.64 -24.14 20.67
N GLY A 400 2.58 -23.83 19.77
CA GLY A 400 3.46 -24.81 19.13
C GLY A 400 2.74 -25.76 18.19
N MET A 401 1.73 -25.27 17.46
CA MET A 401 0.95 -26.08 16.52
C MET A 401 1.77 -26.37 15.26
N ASP A 402 2.01 -27.64 14.97
CA ASP A 402 2.81 -28.11 13.83
C ASP A 402 2.01 -28.86 12.76
N ASP A 403 0.69 -29.01 12.95
CA ASP A 403 -0.24 -29.69 12.04
C ASP A 403 -1.52 -28.86 11.76
N VAL A 404 -2.26 -29.27 10.73
CA VAL A 404 -3.56 -28.70 10.37
C VAL A 404 -4.48 -28.83 11.58
N PRO A 405 -5.11 -27.72 12.02
CA PRO A 405 -6.15 -27.82 13.02
C PRO A 405 -7.32 -28.66 12.48
N SER A 406 -7.95 -29.43 13.36
CA SER A 406 -9.14 -30.24 13.06
C SER A 406 -10.11 -29.57 12.07
N VAL A 407 -10.52 -30.32 11.04
CA VAL A 407 -11.60 -29.92 10.10
C VAL A 407 -13.00 -30.00 10.71
N ARG A 408 -13.10 -30.46 11.96
CA ARG A 408 -14.39 -30.57 12.65
C ARG A 408 -14.97 -29.18 12.90
N PRO A 409 -16.31 -29.04 12.82
CA PRO A 409 -16.98 -27.82 13.23
C PRO A 409 -16.65 -27.48 14.68
N TYR A 410 -16.36 -26.21 14.94
CA TYR A 410 -16.06 -25.70 16.29
C TYR A 410 -17.11 -24.69 16.77
N LEU A 411 -18.08 -24.33 15.94
CA LEU A 411 -19.26 -23.58 16.34
C LEU A 411 -20.51 -24.45 16.26
N THR A 412 -21.49 -24.17 17.12
CA THR A 412 -22.82 -24.78 17.09
C THR A 412 -23.87 -23.72 17.31
N VAL A 413 -25.02 -23.86 16.64
CA VAL A 413 -26.16 -22.96 16.80
C VAL A 413 -27.44 -23.80 17.02
N PRO A 414 -28.43 -23.27 17.76
CA PRO A 414 -29.66 -24.01 18.06
C PRO A 414 -30.60 -24.15 16.85
N GLU A 415 -30.39 -23.37 15.79
CA GLU A 415 -31.19 -23.38 14.57
C GLU A 415 -31.17 -24.74 13.87
N GLN A 416 -32.34 -25.18 13.42
CA GLN A 416 -32.45 -26.34 12.53
C GLN A 416 -32.20 -25.95 11.08
N VAL A 417 -31.60 -26.87 10.34
CA VAL A 417 -31.32 -26.71 8.91
C VAL A 417 -32.63 -26.74 8.13
N GLU A 418 -32.80 -25.77 7.25
CA GLU A 418 -33.95 -25.68 6.36
C GLU A 418 -33.55 -26.22 4.97
N ALA A 419 -34.06 -27.40 4.62
CA ALA A 419 -33.61 -28.22 3.47
C ALA A 419 -33.58 -27.54 2.08
N ARG A 420 -34.17 -26.35 1.92
CA ARG A 420 -34.23 -25.60 0.66
C ARG A 420 -33.72 -24.17 0.79
N ARG A 421 -33.09 -23.81 1.91
CA ARG A 421 -32.55 -22.47 2.17
C ARG A 421 -31.08 -22.44 1.76
N ILE A 422 -30.76 -21.61 0.77
CA ILE A 422 -29.38 -21.40 0.28
C ILE A 422 -28.95 -19.99 0.64
N GLY A 423 -27.89 -19.87 1.43
CA GLY A 423 -27.30 -18.58 1.77
C GLY A 423 -26.33 -18.12 0.69
N VAL A 424 -26.38 -16.84 0.30
CA VAL A 424 -25.52 -16.29 -0.76
C VAL A 424 -24.77 -15.05 -0.26
N CYS A 425 -23.44 -15.04 -0.42
CA CYS A 425 -22.58 -13.86 -0.22
C CYS A 425 -21.65 -13.71 -1.43
N TRP A 426 -21.69 -12.57 -2.10
CA TRP A 426 -21.10 -12.41 -3.43
C TRP A 426 -20.00 -11.37 -3.52
N SER A 427 -19.83 -10.52 -2.51
CA SER A 427 -18.77 -9.51 -2.51
C SER A 427 -18.09 -9.37 -1.15
N GLY A 428 -16.81 -9.05 -1.21
CA GLY A 428 -15.98 -8.75 -0.06
C GLY A 428 -16.02 -7.28 0.36
N ASN A 429 -14.87 -6.80 0.83
CA ASN A 429 -14.71 -5.41 1.26
C ASN A 429 -14.26 -4.57 0.06
N PRO A 430 -15.06 -3.63 -0.46
CA PRO A 430 -14.70 -2.84 -1.64
C PRO A 430 -13.45 -1.96 -1.42
N SER A 431 -13.10 -1.66 -0.16
CA SER A 431 -11.87 -0.93 0.18
C SER A 431 -10.60 -1.78 0.04
N TYR A 432 -10.72 -3.10 -0.11
CA TYR A 432 -9.58 -3.98 -0.37
C TYR A 432 -9.13 -3.85 -1.82
N ARG A 433 -7.84 -3.55 -2.03
CA ARG A 433 -7.26 -3.20 -3.34
C ARG A 433 -7.54 -4.23 -4.45
N PHE A 434 -7.61 -5.51 -4.10
CA PHE A 434 -7.84 -6.61 -5.05
C PHE A 434 -9.26 -7.18 -4.99
N ASP A 435 -10.21 -6.46 -4.39
CA ASP A 435 -11.60 -6.92 -4.25
C ASP A 435 -12.28 -7.17 -5.61
N ARG A 436 -11.94 -6.38 -6.64
CA ARG A 436 -12.42 -6.56 -8.02
C ARG A 436 -12.18 -7.98 -8.55
N ARG A 437 -11.12 -8.67 -8.09
CA ARG A 437 -10.78 -10.04 -8.51
C ARG A 437 -11.48 -11.13 -7.71
N ARG A 438 -12.06 -10.81 -6.55
CA ARG A 438 -12.65 -11.79 -5.61
C ARG A 438 -14.15 -11.61 -5.40
N SER A 439 -14.69 -10.44 -5.72
CA SER A 439 -16.11 -10.13 -5.66
C SER A 439 -16.78 -10.39 -7.01
N VAL A 440 -17.98 -10.95 -6.96
CA VAL A 440 -18.83 -11.20 -8.10
C VAL A 440 -19.69 -9.96 -8.36
N PRO A 441 -19.72 -9.41 -9.60
CA PRO A 441 -20.68 -8.38 -9.97
C PRO A 441 -22.11 -8.84 -9.71
N VAL A 442 -22.94 -7.97 -9.15
CA VAL A 442 -24.30 -8.33 -8.70
C VAL A 442 -25.17 -8.80 -9.87
N GLU A 443 -24.91 -8.27 -11.07
CA GLU A 443 -25.62 -8.62 -12.31
C GLU A 443 -25.40 -10.09 -12.70
N CYS A 444 -24.24 -10.65 -12.39
CA CYS A 444 -23.95 -12.05 -12.69
C CYS A 444 -24.80 -13.01 -11.85
N LEU A 445 -25.31 -12.58 -10.69
CA LEU A 445 -26.14 -13.41 -9.81
C LEU A 445 -27.50 -13.77 -10.43
N GLU A 446 -27.96 -13.04 -11.44
CA GLU A 446 -29.27 -13.27 -12.05
C GLU A 446 -29.41 -14.68 -12.65
N VAL A 447 -28.28 -15.32 -12.99
CA VAL A 447 -28.24 -16.73 -13.40
C VAL A 447 -28.84 -17.66 -12.34
N LEU A 448 -28.62 -17.37 -11.04
CA LEU A 448 -29.13 -18.18 -9.93
C LEU A 448 -30.65 -18.06 -9.75
N ARG A 449 -31.26 -16.95 -10.18
CA ARG A 449 -32.73 -16.75 -10.10
C ARG A 449 -33.52 -17.83 -10.84
N GLN A 450 -32.91 -18.45 -11.85
CA GLN A 450 -33.53 -19.48 -12.68
C GLN A 450 -33.60 -20.84 -11.98
N VAL A 451 -32.88 -21.03 -10.86
CA VAL A 451 -32.87 -22.29 -10.11
C VAL A 451 -34.17 -22.44 -9.32
N SER A 452 -35.00 -23.39 -9.72
CA SER A 452 -36.29 -23.66 -9.09
C SER A 452 -36.18 -24.62 -7.89
N GLY A 453 -37.15 -24.54 -6.97
CA GLY A 453 -37.26 -25.49 -5.85
C GLY A 453 -36.35 -25.19 -4.65
N VAL A 454 -35.66 -24.05 -4.66
CA VAL A 454 -34.85 -23.53 -3.56
C VAL A 454 -35.27 -22.10 -3.23
N ARG A 455 -34.88 -21.62 -2.06
CA ARG A 455 -35.06 -20.25 -1.61
C ARG A 455 -33.70 -19.69 -1.25
N PHE A 456 -33.36 -18.57 -1.87
CA PHE A 456 -32.09 -17.90 -1.63
C PHE A 456 -32.23 -16.78 -0.60
N VAL A 457 -31.26 -16.69 0.30
CA VAL A 457 -31.17 -15.64 1.32
C VAL A 457 -29.84 -14.90 1.18
N ALA A 458 -29.88 -13.58 1.31
CA ALA A 458 -28.69 -12.75 1.24
C ALA A 458 -27.95 -12.76 2.58
N LEU A 459 -26.79 -13.42 2.63
CA LEU A 459 -25.87 -13.39 3.77
C LEU A 459 -24.93 -12.18 3.72
N GLN A 460 -25.36 -11.10 3.08
CA GLN A 460 -24.59 -9.89 2.85
C GLN A 460 -25.42 -8.65 3.18
N ARG A 461 -24.77 -7.63 3.73
CA ARG A 461 -25.39 -6.32 4.03
C ARG A 461 -25.37 -5.42 2.79
N GLY A 462 -26.34 -4.51 2.71
CA GLY A 462 -26.40 -3.47 1.67
C GLY A 462 -27.53 -3.71 0.67
N GLU A 463 -27.30 -3.31 -0.58
CA GLU A 463 -28.24 -3.56 -1.66
C GLU A 463 -28.29 -5.04 -2.00
N VAL A 464 -29.51 -5.57 -2.14
CA VAL A 464 -29.79 -6.98 -2.34
C VAL A 464 -30.78 -7.10 -3.50
N PRO A 465 -30.53 -7.98 -4.50
CA PRO A 465 -31.47 -8.31 -5.56
C PRO A 465 -32.88 -8.64 -5.04
N ASP A 466 -33.90 -8.30 -5.81
CA ASP A 466 -35.32 -8.43 -5.43
C ASP A 466 -35.74 -9.87 -5.10
N TRP A 467 -35.09 -10.86 -5.71
CA TRP A 467 -35.35 -12.29 -5.52
C TRP A 467 -34.59 -12.93 -4.34
N LEU A 468 -33.67 -12.20 -3.70
CA LEU A 468 -32.94 -12.67 -2.52
C LEU A 468 -33.62 -12.21 -1.23
N GLU A 469 -33.99 -13.15 -0.35
CA GLU A 469 -34.58 -12.84 0.95
C GLU A 469 -33.56 -12.11 1.84
N ARG A 470 -33.92 -10.93 2.36
CA ARG A 470 -33.09 -10.19 3.32
C ARG A 470 -33.24 -10.77 4.71
N VAL A 471 -32.12 -10.86 5.44
CA VAL A 471 -32.06 -11.40 6.81
C VAL A 471 -31.31 -10.41 7.73
N PRO A 472 -31.57 -10.43 9.05
CA PRO A 472 -30.87 -9.55 9.98
C PRO A 472 -29.41 -10.00 10.18
N LEU A 473 -28.45 -9.11 9.89
CA LEU A 473 -27.00 -9.38 9.96
C LEU A 473 -26.28 -8.28 10.75
N GLU A 474 -26.79 -7.94 11.93
CA GLU A 474 -26.24 -6.86 12.75
C GLU A 474 -24.94 -7.28 13.45
N THR A 475 -24.90 -8.52 13.94
CA THR A 475 -23.77 -9.09 14.68
C THR A 475 -23.20 -10.35 14.01
N PRO A 476 -21.95 -10.74 14.33
CA PRO A 476 -21.40 -12.03 13.90
C PRO A 476 -22.24 -13.23 14.34
N VAL A 477 -22.91 -13.12 15.51
CA VAL A 477 -23.79 -14.17 16.03
C VAL A 477 -25.05 -14.30 15.17
N ASP A 478 -25.66 -13.19 14.73
CA ASP A 478 -26.81 -13.23 13.81
C ASP A 478 -26.44 -13.93 12.51
N LEU A 479 -25.27 -13.60 11.95
CA LEU A 479 -24.75 -14.28 10.76
C LEU A 479 -24.58 -15.79 11.00
N ALA A 480 -24.00 -16.20 12.13
CA ALA A 480 -23.83 -17.62 12.45
C ALA A 480 -25.18 -18.36 12.53
N ARG A 481 -26.20 -17.73 13.11
CA ARG A 481 -27.56 -18.31 13.20
C ARG A 481 -28.22 -18.43 11.83
N GLU A 482 -28.11 -17.40 10.98
CA GLU A 482 -28.66 -17.45 9.62
C GLU A 482 -27.93 -18.45 8.72
N VAL A 483 -26.60 -18.54 8.85
CA VAL A 483 -25.80 -19.58 8.19
C VAL A 483 -26.20 -20.98 8.67
N GLY A 484 -26.44 -21.17 9.98
CA GLY A 484 -26.84 -22.47 10.54
C GLY A 484 -28.18 -23.00 9.99
N ARG A 485 -29.10 -22.11 9.60
CA ARG A 485 -30.36 -22.49 8.93
C ARG A 485 -30.16 -22.91 7.48
N CYS A 486 -29.05 -22.54 6.85
CA CYS A 486 -28.81 -22.83 5.44
C CYS A 486 -28.44 -24.32 5.27
N ALA A 487 -29.07 -24.95 4.28
CA ALA A 487 -28.69 -26.30 3.85
C ALA A 487 -27.44 -26.27 2.95
N LEU A 488 -27.18 -25.14 2.30
CA LEU A 488 -25.98 -24.85 1.53
C LEU A 488 -25.64 -23.37 1.65
N VAL A 489 -24.35 -23.04 1.71
CA VAL A 489 -23.85 -21.66 1.62
C VAL A 489 -23.02 -21.51 0.34
N ILE A 490 -23.36 -20.53 -0.48
CA ILE A 490 -22.56 -20.09 -1.63
C ILE A 490 -21.91 -18.76 -1.24
N SER A 491 -20.59 -18.71 -1.20
CA SER A 491 -19.88 -17.51 -0.74
C SER A 491 -18.60 -17.26 -1.53
N VAL A 492 -18.27 -16.01 -1.80
CA VAL A 492 -16.87 -15.62 -2.06
C VAL A 492 -16.05 -15.72 -0.78
N ASP A 493 -14.72 -15.64 -0.87
CA ASP A 493 -13.79 -15.73 0.26
C ASP A 493 -13.95 -14.55 1.25
N THR A 494 -14.85 -14.75 2.23
CA THR A 494 -15.26 -13.76 3.22
C THR A 494 -15.54 -14.40 4.58
N LEU A 495 -15.91 -13.57 5.57
CA LEU A 495 -16.45 -14.02 6.85
C LEU A 495 -17.52 -15.12 6.70
N VAL A 496 -18.41 -15.02 5.71
CA VAL A 496 -19.51 -15.97 5.51
C VAL A 496 -18.99 -17.37 5.21
N ALA A 497 -17.95 -17.49 4.37
CA ALA A 497 -17.30 -18.76 4.07
C ALA A 497 -16.69 -19.39 5.34
N HIS A 498 -16.00 -18.61 6.16
CA HIS A 498 -15.42 -19.09 7.41
C HIS A 498 -16.48 -19.50 8.45
N VAL A 499 -17.59 -18.75 8.54
CA VAL A 499 -18.70 -19.09 9.43
C VAL A 499 -19.37 -20.40 8.98
N ALA A 500 -19.63 -20.57 7.68
CA ALA A 500 -20.17 -21.82 7.12
C ALA A 500 -19.28 -23.01 7.44
N GLY A 501 -17.98 -22.90 7.17
CA GLY A 501 -17.00 -23.94 7.50
C GLY A 501 -16.94 -24.24 9.01
N SER A 502 -16.97 -23.21 9.86
CA SER A 502 -16.91 -23.36 11.31
C SER A 502 -18.14 -24.07 11.91
N LEU A 503 -19.29 -23.99 11.24
CA LEU A 503 -20.55 -24.67 11.59
C LEU A 503 -20.74 -26.01 10.88
N GLY A 504 -19.78 -26.40 10.02
CA GLY A 504 -19.89 -27.59 9.17
C GLY A 504 -21.09 -27.55 8.24
N ARG A 505 -21.44 -26.37 7.71
CA ARG A 505 -22.43 -26.26 6.63
C ARG A 505 -21.73 -26.54 5.30
N PRO A 506 -22.38 -27.25 4.36
CA PRO A 506 -21.87 -27.37 3.00
C PRO A 506 -21.57 -25.98 2.44
N LEU A 507 -20.34 -25.80 1.94
CA LEU A 507 -19.84 -24.53 1.43
C LEU A 507 -19.45 -24.68 -0.03
N TRP A 508 -20.08 -23.88 -0.88
CA TRP A 508 -19.67 -23.65 -2.26
C TRP A 508 -18.91 -22.33 -2.33
N LEU A 509 -17.58 -22.43 -2.36
CA LEU A 509 -16.69 -21.29 -2.38
C LEU A 509 -16.51 -20.80 -3.82
N LEU A 510 -16.99 -19.59 -4.10
CA LEU A 510 -16.70 -18.83 -5.31
C LEU A 510 -15.31 -18.19 -5.15
N ASN A 511 -14.26 -18.93 -5.54
CA ASN A 511 -12.89 -18.56 -5.27
C ASN A 511 -12.26 -17.83 -6.46
N ARG A 512 -11.41 -16.84 -6.15
CA ARG A 512 -10.65 -16.11 -7.17
C ARG A 512 -9.59 -17.01 -7.82
N GLU A 513 -9.16 -16.62 -9.01
CA GLU A 513 -7.97 -17.19 -9.64
C GLU A 513 -6.74 -17.00 -8.72
N GLY A 514 -5.94 -18.06 -8.58
CA GLY A 514 -4.80 -18.14 -7.64
C GLY A 514 -5.18 -18.63 -6.24
N GLY A 515 -6.42 -18.34 -5.79
CA GLY A 515 -6.94 -18.70 -4.47
C GLY A 515 -6.22 -18.02 -3.29
N ASP A 516 -6.84 -18.04 -2.11
CA ASP A 516 -6.16 -17.76 -0.85
C ASP A 516 -5.57 -19.05 -0.25
N TRP A 517 -4.46 -18.94 0.48
CA TRP A 517 -3.73 -20.10 1.02
C TRP A 517 -4.60 -21.00 1.92
N ARG A 518 -5.66 -20.45 2.54
CA ARG A 518 -6.61 -21.18 3.39
C ARG A 518 -7.48 -22.18 2.63
N TRP A 519 -7.53 -22.08 1.31
CA TRP A 519 -8.37 -22.89 0.43
C TRP A 519 -7.55 -23.63 -0.63
N LYS A 520 -6.25 -23.86 -0.38
CA LYS A 520 -5.33 -24.55 -1.30
C LYS A 520 -5.21 -26.04 -0.99
N ASP A 521 -4.04 -26.51 -0.59
CA ASP A 521 -3.73 -27.94 -0.46
C ASP A 521 -4.07 -28.49 0.93
N VAL A 522 -4.41 -27.58 1.85
CA VAL A 522 -4.85 -27.90 3.20
C VAL A 522 -6.34 -27.62 3.35
N ASP A 523 -7.08 -28.64 3.79
CA ASP A 523 -8.47 -28.50 4.17
C ASP A 523 -8.58 -27.90 5.59
N TRP A 524 -9.05 -26.65 5.67
CA TRP A 524 -9.36 -26.00 6.95
C TRP A 524 -10.79 -26.29 7.45
N TYR A 525 -11.63 -26.84 6.57
CA TYR A 525 -13.05 -27.14 6.78
C TYR A 525 -13.43 -28.37 5.94
N GLY A 526 -14.36 -29.19 6.44
CA GLY A 526 -14.61 -30.52 5.86
C GLY A 526 -15.46 -30.58 4.58
N ASP A 527 -16.45 -29.70 4.40
CA ASP A 527 -17.41 -29.78 3.29
C ASP A 527 -17.35 -28.52 2.40
N VAL A 528 -16.28 -28.43 1.61
CA VAL A 528 -15.99 -27.28 0.75
C VAL A 528 -15.86 -27.74 -0.70
N ARG A 529 -16.74 -27.23 -1.57
CA ARG A 529 -16.61 -27.32 -3.03
C ARG A 529 -16.21 -25.96 -3.58
N GLN A 530 -15.14 -25.90 -4.37
CA GLN A 530 -14.65 -24.64 -4.94
C GLN A 530 -15.04 -24.51 -6.41
N PHE A 531 -15.50 -23.31 -6.79
CA PHE A 531 -15.72 -22.91 -8.18
C PHE A 531 -14.79 -21.74 -8.48
N ARG A 532 -14.10 -21.79 -9.62
CA ARG A 532 -13.07 -20.80 -9.98
C ARG A 532 -13.26 -20.35 -11.42
N PRO A 533 -13.10 -19.04 -11.71
CA PRO A 533 -13.10 -18.56 -13.09
C PRO A 533 -12.04 -19.27 -13.93
N PRO A 534 -12.33 -19.59 -15.21
CA PRO A 534 -11.33 -20.17 -16.09
C PRO A 534 -10.14 -19.21 -16.28
N PHE A 535 -8.95 -19.80 -16.35
CA PHE A 535 -7.69 -19.10 -16.55
C PHE A 535 -7.79 -18.17 -17.79
N ARG A 536 -7.54 -16.87 -17.61
CA ARG A 536 -7.57 -15.80 -18.65
C ARG A 536 -8.92 -15.21 -19.05
N ALA A 537 -10.01 -15.50 -18.34
CA ALA A 537 -11.27 -14.80 -18.60
C ALA A 537 -11.21 -13.36 -18.06
N ALA A 538 -11.78 -12.41 -18.81
CA ALA A 538 -12.09 -11.09 -18.23
C ALA A 538 -12.97 -11.28 -16.98
N VAL A 539 -12.70 -10.53 -15.91
CA VAL A 539 -13.31 -10.74 -14.58
C VAL A 539 -14.82 -11.03 -14.63
N ALA A 540 -15.60 -10.19 -15.31
CA ALA A 540 -17.06 -10.35 -15.38
C ALA A 540 -17.48 -11.62 -16.13
N ALA A 541 -16.87 -11.88 -17.30
CA ALA A 541 -17.15 -13.08 -18.09
C ALA A 541 -16.73 -14.37 -17.36
N GLY A 542 -15.63 -14.30 -16.59
CA GLY A 542 -15.17 -15.40 -15.74
C GLY A 542 -16.17 -15.74 -14.64
N TRP A 543 -16.71 -14.73 -13.96
CA TRP A 543 -17.73 -14.95 -12.93
C TRP A 543 -19.07 -15.42 -13.48
N GLU A 544 -19.50 -14.94 -14.64
CA GLU A 544 -20.71 -15.41 -15.28
C GLU A 544 -20.62 -16.90 -15.63
N ALA A 545 -19.48 -17.36 -16.16
CA ALA A 545 -19.24 -18.78 -16.43
C ALA A 545 -19.30 -19.63 -15.15
N VAL A 546 -18.68 -19.17 -14.06
CA VAL A 546 -18.72 -19.82 -12.74
C VAL A 546 -20.15 -19.94 -12.21
N LEU A 547 -20.95 -18.88 -12.30
CA LEU A 547 -22.32 -18.92 -11.78
C LEU A 547 -23.26 -19.80 -12.61
N ARG A 548 -22.99 -19.98 -13.91
CA ARG A 548 -23.70 -21.00 -14.71
C ARG A 548 -23.38 -22.41 -14.23
N GLU A 549 -22.11 -22.72 -13.96
CA GLU A 549 -21.72 -24.02 -13.40
C GLU A 549 -22.38 -24.27 -12.03
N VAL A 550 -22.42 -23.24 -11.18
CA VAL A 550 -23.12 -23.27 -9.89
C VAL A 550 -24.61 -23.54 -10.09
N ALA A 551 -25.29 -22.84 -11.00
CA ALA A 551 -26.71 -23.02 -11.27
C ALA A 551 -27.05 -24.41 -11.82
N GLU A 552 -26.19 -24.96 -12.69
CA GLU A 552 -26.31 -26.34 -13.19
C GLU A 552 -26.15 -27.36 -12.06
N ALA A 553 -25.14 -27.18 -11.22
CA ALA A 553 -24.91 -28.02 -10.05
C ALA A 553 -26.09 -27.99 -9.06
N LEU A 554 -26.65 -26.80 -8.79
CA LEU A 554 -27.85 -26.66 -7.95
C LEU A 554 -29.06 -27.38 -8.54
N SER A 555 -29.27 -27.21 -9.85
CA SER A 555 -30.41 -27.80 -10.57
C SER A 555 -30.36 -29.32 -10.59
N SER A 556 -29.16 -29.89 -10.63
CA SER A 556 -28.94 -31.34 -10.52
C SER A 556 -29.13 -31.89 -9.09
N ARG A 557 -29.37 -31.03 -8.09
CA ARG A 557 -29.46 -31.36 -6.65
C ARG A 557 -28.24 -32.12 -6.12
N VAL A 558 -27.06 -31.81 -6.66
CA VAL A 558 -25.79 -32.37 -6.20
C VAL A 558 -25.21 -31.41 -5.18
N TRP A 559 -25.78 -31.35 -3.96
CA TRP A 559 -25.28 -30.54 -2.84
C TRP A 559 -25.74 -31.06 -1.49
#